data_AF-A0AAV3SMR6-F1
#
_entry.id   AF-A0AAV3SMR6-F1
#
_cell.length_a   1.000
_cell.length_b   1.000
_cell.length_c   1.000
_cell.angle_alpha   90.00
_cell.angle_beta   90.00
_cell.angle_gamma   90.00
#
_symmetry.space_group_name_H-M   'P 1'
#
loop_
_entity.id
_entity.type
_entity.pdbx_description
1 polymer ?
#
loop_
_entity_poly.entity_id
_entity_poly.type
_entity_poly.pdbx_seq_one_letter_code
_entity_poly.pdbx_strand_id
1 'polypeptide(L)'
;MTGDASTPGDSNADRDEGLTPARVPPEPSEVIGRLPTDAGLRRQLAAAARSRGRTASVAAEIVEIEAELADIDVKSVDLTAARRRVAEATGETERLKERVATLRGDARARRAVDADEEAALDELESAAAELSAAQTEAIAAEQALERARAEAARARDERRRRLRLRDRLRNRRRDARRELAASVYPEFREALAVVPGGDPDAAGDDPGAYDGDPIAASLAAVRVAALDGAVELRGEAARAVEASKRNARALLRASPVRVRGESLASVGAGRSDGH
;
A
#
# COMPACT_ATOMS: atom_id res chain seq x y z
N MET A 1 12.55 -0.64 -49.51
CA MET A 1 11.84 -1.41 -48.47
C MET A 1 12.46 -1.06 -47.14
N THR A 2 11.83 -0.14 -46.43
CA THR A 2 12.23 0.30 -45.09
C THR A 2 10.92 0.59 -44.38
N GLY A 3 10.77 -0.03 -43.22
CA GLY A 3 9.49 -0.20 -42.55
C GLY A 3 8.92 1.08 -41.96
N ASP A 4 7.61 1.03 -41.72
CA ASP A 4 6.95 1.89 -40.76
C ASP A 4 5.83 1.07 -40.09
N ALA A 5 6.17 0.45 -38.97
CA ALA A 5 5.21 -0.21 -38.10
C ALA A 5 4.71 0.86 -37.10
N SER A 6 3.66 1.56 -37.48
CA SER A 6 2.89 2.42 -36.57
C SER A 6 2.26 1.56 -35.49
N THR A 7 2.81 1.63 -34.28
CA THR A 7 2.17 1.12 -33.06
C THR A 7 1.35 2.28 -32.46
N PRO A 8 0.04 2.12 -32.21
CA PRO A 8 -0.74 3.17 -31.56
C PRO A 8 -0.38 3.29 -30.09
N GLY A 9 -0.22 4.54 -29.64
CA GLY A 9 0.11 4.88 -28.26
C GLY A 9 -1.02 4.58 -27.29
N ASP A 10 -0.87 3.50 -26.54
CA ASP A 10 -1.61 3.24 -25.31
C ASP A 10 -1.14 4.25 -24.25
N SER A 11 -1.92 5.30 -24.04
CA SER A 11 -1.65 6.35 -23.07
C SER A 11 -2.88 6.64 -22.22
N ASN A 12 -3.34 5.63 -21.49
CA ASN A 12 -4.08 5.85 -20.24
C ASN A 12 -3.25 5.34 -19.07
N ALA A 13 -2.30 6.18 -18.67
CA ALA A 13 -1.55 6.03 -17.44
C ALA A 13 -2.52 6.08 -16.25
N ASP A 14 -2.85 4.89 -15.72
CA ASP A 14 -3.33 4.68 -14.35
C ASP A 14 -2.34 5.39 -13.40
N ARG A 15 -2.61 6.66 -13.10
CA ARG A 15 -1.83 7.47 -12.18
C ARG A 15 -1.98 6.91 -10.77
N ASP A 16 -0.97 6.16 -10.37
CA ASP A 16 -0.33 6.13 -9.04
C ASP A 16 -1.29 6.39 -7.86
N GLU A 17 -2.02 5.36 -7.42
CA GLU A 17 -2.65 5.37 -6.11
C GLU A 17 -1.61 5.01 -5.05
N GLY A 18 -1.14 6.07 -4.38
CA GLY A 18 -0.22 6.03 -3.26
C GLY A 18 -0.63 5.05 -2.17
N LEU A 19 0.42 4.51 -1.53
CA LEU A 19 0.36 3.61 -0.38
C LEU A 19 -0.62 4.09 0.69
N THR A 20 -1.80 3.49 0.77
CA THR A 20 -2.66 3.56 1.95
C THR A 20 -2.96 2.13 2.45
N PRO A 21 -3.01 1.93 3.78
CA PRO A 21 -3.36 0.63 4.36
C PRO A 21 -4.77 0.24 3.95
N ALA A 22 -5.06 -1.07 3.98
CA ALA A 22 -6.27 -1.73 3.47
C ALA A 22 -7.55 -0.92 3.73
N ARG A 23 -7.87 -0.01 2.81
CA ARG A 23 -9.16 0.66 2.80
C ARG A 23 -10.15 -0.36 2.24
N VAL A 24 -11.19 -0.64 3.00
CA VAL A 24 -12.41 -1.31 2.51
C VAL A 24 -12.73 -0.72 1.13
N PRO A 25 -13.01 -1.56 0.11
CA PRO A 25 -13.35 -1.03 -1.21
C PRO A 25 -14.45 0.02 -1.06
N PRO A 26 -14.32 1.18 -1.73
CA PRO A 26 -15.25 2.29 -1.53
C PRO A 26 -16.67 1.85 -1.83
N GLU A 27 -17.62 2.32 -1.02
CA GLU A 27 -19.03 2.05 -1.21
C GLU A 27 -19.48 2.52 -2.60
N PRO A 28 -20.44 1.85 -3.27
CA PRO A 28 -20.86 2.25 -4.60
C PRO A 28 -21.24 3.73 -4.73
N SER A 29 -21.90 4.29 -3.73
CA SER A 29 -22.27 5.71 -3.68
C SER A 29 -21.09 6.67 -3.62
N GLU A 30 -19.93 6.26 -3.08
CA GLU A 30 -18.73 7.09 -3.08
C GLU A 30 -18.11 7.21 -4.48
N VAL A 31 -18.32 6.21 -5.34
CA VAL A 31 -17.73 6.16 -6.69
C VAL A 31 -18.63 6.84 -7.72
N ILE A 32 -19.93 6.53 -7.70
CA ILE A 32 -20.90 6.96 -8.73
C ILE A 32 -22.06 7.80 -8.18
N GLY A 33 -22.08 8.13 -6.88
CA GLY A 33 -23.12 8.96 -6.28
C GLY A 33 -22.96 10.47 -6.55
N ARG A 34 -21.84 10.90 -7.14
CA ARG A 34 -21.59 12.29 -7.55
C ARG A 34 -20.98 12.31 -8.94
N LEU A 35 -21.60 13.08 -9.85
CA LEU A 35 -21.16 13.25 -11.23
C LEU A 35 -20.83 14.72 -11.55
N PRO A 36 -19.78 15.01 -12.33
CA PRO A 36 -18.79 14.05 -12.85
C PRO A 36 -17.94 13.40 -11.74
N THR A 37 -17.35 12.25 -12.04
CA THR A 37 -16.46 11.49 -11.14
C THR A 37 -15.11 11.30 -11.81
N ASP A 38 -14.03 11.36 -11.05
CA ASP A 38 -12.67 11.10 -11.54
C ASP A 38 -12.37 9.60 -11.69
N ALA A 39 -13.33 8.73 -11.32
CA ALA A 39 -13.20 7.29 -11.46
C ALA A 39 -13.31 6.87 -12.93
N GLY A 40 -12.32 6.12 -13.43
CA GLY A 40 -12.40 5.51 -14.77
C GLY A 40 -13.59 4.55 -14.92
N LEU A 41 -14.09 4.38 -16.15
CA LEU A 41 -15.33 3.64 -16.46
C LEU A 41 -15.40 2.25 -15.82
N ARG A 42 -14.33 1.44 -15.90
CA ARG A 42 -14.29 0.10 -15.28
C ARG A 42 -14.57 0.15 -13.77
N ARG A 43 -14.08 1.18 -13.07
CA ARG A 43 -14.32 1.36 -11.63
C ARG A 43 -15.77 1.75 -11.36
N GLN A 44 -16.36 2.59 -12.20
CA GLN A 44 -17.77 2.98 -12.12
C GLN A 44 -18.70 1.78 -12.35
N LEU A 45 -18.46 0.96 -13.39
CA LEU A 45 -19.25 -0.24 -13.66
C LEU A 45 -19.11 -1.29 -12.55
N ALA A 46 -17.90 -1.48 -12.01
CA ALA A 46 -17.71 -2.36 -10.86
C ALA A 46 -18.49 -1.87 -9.63
N ALA A 47 -18.59 -0.56 -9.40
CA ALA A 47 -19.43 0.01 -8.34
C ALA A 47 -20.92 -0.23 -8.62
N ALA A 48 -21.37 -0.02 -9.85
CA ALA A 48 -22.74 -0.33 -10.27
C ALA A 48 -23.08 -1.82 -10.03
N ALA A 49 -22.20 -2.75 -10.40
CA ALA A 49 -22.39 -4.17 -10.14
C ALA A 49 -22.53 -4.48 -8.64
N ARG A 50 -21.67 -3.91 -7.78
CA ARG A 50 -21.77 -4.09 -6.32
C ARG A 50 -23.05 -3.54 -5.73
N SER A 51 -23.53 -2.39 -6.21
CA SER A 51 -24.81 -1.83 -5.76
C SER A 51 -25.99 -2.78 -6.03
N ARG A 52 -25.85 -3.67 -7.02
CA ARG A 52 -26.82 -4.73 -7.34
C ARG A 52 -26.58 -6.03 -6.56
N GLY A 53 -25.70 -6.02 -5.56
CA GLY A 53 -25.32 -7.20 -4.78
C GLY A 53 -24.40 -8.19 -5.49
N ARG A 54 -23.82 -7.82 -6.65
CA ARG A 54 -22.89 -8.73 -7.37
C ARG A 54 -21.53 -8.75 -6.67
N THR A 55 -20.96 -9.95 -6.60
CA THR A 55 -19.66 -10.21 -5.98
C THR A 55 -18.74 -10.90 -7.00
N ALA A 56 -17.45 -10.54 -7.00
CA ALA A 56 -16.47 -11.18 -7.87
C ALA A 56 -16.13 -12.58 -7.36
N SER A 57 -15.72 -13.48 -8.25
CA SER A 57 -15.33 -14.85 -7.89
C SER A 57 -14.13 -14.87 -6.92
N VAL A 58 -13.22 -13.90 -7.07
CA VAL A 58 -12.00 -13.73 -6.25
C VAL A 58 -12.23 -12.96 -4.94
N ALA A 59 -13.48 -12.65 -4.57
CA ALA A 59 -13.76 -11.83 -3.39
C ALA A 59 -13.31 -12.49 -2.07
N ALA A 60 -13.54 -13.79 -1.90
CA ALA A 60 -13.08 -14.52 -0.72
C ALA A 60 -11.55 -14.50 -0.60
N GLU A 61 -10.84 -14.71 -1.72
CA GLU A 61 -9.38 -14.65 -1.74
C GLU A 61 -8.83 -13.26 -1.40
N ILE A 62 -9.52 -12.18 -1.80
CA ILE A 62 -9.15 -10.83 -1.40
C ILE A 62 -9.19 -10.69 0.13
N VAL A 63 -10.25 -11.19 0.77
CA VAL A 63 -10.41 -11.15 2.24
C VAL A 63 -9.32 -11.99 2.92
N GLU A 64 -9.01 -13.17 2.40
CA GLU A 64 -7.93 -14.02 2.90
C GLU A 64 -6.57 -13.32 2.82
N ILE A 65 -6.24 -12.71 1.69
CA ILE A 65 -4.97 -11.99 1.52
C ILE A 65 -4.90 -10.77 2.47
N GLU A 66 -6.01 -10.06 2.67
CA GLU A 66 -6.07 -8.94 3.60
C GLU A 66 -5.87 -9.38 5.05
N ALA A 67 -6.47 -10.50 5.46
CA ALA A 67 -6.24 -11.11 6.76
C ALA A 67 -4.77 -11.56 6.93
N GLU A 68 -4.22 -12.27 5.94
CA GLU A 68 -2.81 -12.65 5.93
C GLU A 68 -1.88 -11.45 6.04
N LEU A 69 -2.21 -10.31 5.39
CA LEU A 69 -1.42 -9.08 5.48
C LEU A 69 -1.51 -8.41 6.86
N ALA A 70 -2.67 -8.51 7.53
CA ALA A 70 -2.87 -7.96 8.87
C ALA A 70 -2.07 -8.73 9.93
N ASP A 71 -1.89 -10.04 9.74
CA ASP A 71 -1.13 -10.90 10.65
C ASP A 71 0.40 -10.69 10.56
N ILE A 72 0.87 -9.98 9.54
CA ILE A 72 2.30 -9.78 9.33
C ILE A 72 2.83 -8.63 10.21
N ASP A 73 3.49 -9.02 11.31
CA ASP A 73 4.32 -8.13 12.11
C ASP A 73 5.81 -8.23 11.73
N VAL A 74 6.39 -7.10 11.33
CA VAL A 74 7.80 -7.02 10.92
C VAL A 74 8.59 -6.34 12.03
N LYS A 75 9.35 -7.14 12.78
CA LYS A 75 10.27 -6.62 13.81
C LYS A 75 11.47 -5.90 13.20
N SER A 76 11.86 -4.79 13.81
CA SER A 76 13.15 -4.14 13.58
C SER A 76 14.24 -4.80 14.42
N VAL A 77 15.38 -5.13 13.83
CA VAL A 77 16.50 -5.79 14.52
C VAL A 77 17.76 -4.96 14.37
N ASP A 78 18.41 -4.62 15.47
CA ASP A 78 19.68 -3.86 15.48
C ASP A 78 20.90 -4.79 15.45
N LEU A 79 21.34 -5.11 14.23
CA LEU A 79 22.57 -5.88 14.01
C LEU A 79 23.84 -5.09 14.33
N THR A 80 23.79 -3.76 14.29
CA THR A 80 24.96 -2.90 14.50
C THR A 80 25.38 -2.94 15.96
N ALA A 81 24.43 -2.78 16.88
CA ALA A 81 24.70 -2.89 18.31
C ALA A 81 25.22 -4.28 18.70
N ALA A 82 24.67 -5.35 18.10
CA ALA A 82 25.14 -6.71 18.35
C ALA A 82 26.59 -6.94 17.86
N ARG A 83 26.93 -6.44 16.66
CA ARG A 83 28.30 -6.54 16.12
C ARG A 83 29.31 -5.75 16.96
N ARG A 84 28.93 -4.56 17.41
CA ARG A 84 29.78 -3.72 18.25
C ARG A 84 30.13 -4.44 19.56
N ARG A 85 29.15 -5.05 20.23
CA ARG A 85 29.38 -5.82 21.46
C ARG A 85 30.36 -6.98 21.27
N VAL A 86 30.25 -7.71 20.16
CA VAL A 86 31.23 -8.77 19.85
C VAL A 86 32.63 -8.18 19.72
N ALA A 87 32.79 -7.10 18.95
CA ALA A 87 34.10 -6.47 18.78
C ALA A 87 34.69 -5.96 20.11
N GLU A 88 33.87 -5.36 20.97
CA GLU A 88 34.28 -4.91 22.31
C GLU A 88 34.73 -6.09 23.19
N ALA A 89 33.94 -7.17 23.26
CA ALA A 89 34.24 -8.32 24.09
C ALA A 89 35.47 -9.12 23.60
N THR A 90 35.62 -9.30 22.28
CA THR A 90 36.84 -9.90 21.70
C THR A 90 38.06 -9.01 21.96
N GLY A 91 37.93 -7.69 21.80
CA GLY A 91 39.02 -6.75 22.05
C GLY A 91 39.45 -6.69 23.53
N GLU A 92 38.52 -6.86 24.47
CA GLU A 92 38.83 -7.01 25.91
C GLU A 92 39.54 -8.33 26.20
N THR A 93 39.05 -9.43 25.61
CA THR A 93 39.66 -10.76 25.76
C THR A 93 41.12 -10.77 25.31
N GLU A 94 41.44 -10.17 24.16
CA GLU A 94 42.83 -10.11 23.67
C GLU A 94 43.73 -9.26 24.59
N ARG A 95 43.24 -8.12 25.07
CA ARG A 95 43.97 -7.28 26.05
C ARG A 95 44.27 -8.04 27.35
N LEU A 96 43.32 -8.80 27.87
CA LEU A 96 43.50 -9.59 29.09
C LEU A 96 44.43 -10.79 28.88
N LYS A 97 44.41 -11.45 27.71
CA LYS A 97 45.38 -12.50 27.37
C LYS A 97 46.81 -11.97 27.39
N GLU A 98 47.04 -10.79 26.82
CA GLU A 98 48.34 -10.14 26.84
C GLU A 98 48.78 -9.81 28.27
N ARG A 99 47.89 -9.26 29.09
CA ARG A 99 48.16 -8.97 30.51
C ARG A 99 48.54 -10.23 31.29
N VAL A 100 47.78 -11.32 31.15
CA VAL A 100 48.07 -12.62 31.78
C VAL A 100 49.43 -13.16 31.33
N ALA A 101 49.75 -13.06 30.03
CA ALA A 101 51.04 -13.51 29.51
C ALA A 101 52.22 -12.74 30.13
N THR A 102 52.08 -11.42 30.27
CA THR A 102 53.06 -10.54 30.90
C THR A 102 53.26 -10.88 32.38
N LEU A 103 52.19 -10.97 33.16
CA LEU A 103 52.25 -11.31 34.60
C LEU A 103 52.84 -12.70 34.84
N ARG A 104 52.49 -13.67 33.99
CA ARG A 104 53.10 -15.01 34.03
C ARG A 104 54.60 -14.98 33.73
N GLY A 105 55.04 -14.09 32.85
CA GLY A 105 56.46 -13.85 32.57
C GLY A 105 57.19 -13.29 33.79
N ASP A 106 56.60 -12.28 34.44
CA ASP A 106 57.17 -11.63 35.63
C ASP A 106 57.29 -12.58 36.83
N ALA A 107 56.22 -13.33 37.14
CA ALA A 107 56.24 -14.33 38.20
C ALA A 107 57.35 -15.39 37.98
N ARG A 108 57.56 -15.84 36.74
CA ARG A 108 58.66 -16.77 36.40
C ARG A 108 60.03 -16.13 36.57
N ALA A 109 60.18 -14.85 36.25
CA ALA A 109 61.44 -14.14 36.41
C ALA A 109 61.81 -13.98 37.89
N ARG A 110 60.85 -13.63 38.76
CA ARG A 110 61.05 -13.52 40.21
C ARG A 110 61.43 -14.86 40.83
N ARG A 111 60.76 -15.95 40.43
CA ARG A 111 61.12 -17.31 40.83
C ARG A 111 62.55 -17.69 40.48
N ALA A 112 63.02 -17.28 39.30
CA ALA A 112 64.36 -17.63 38.82
C ALA A 112 65.49 -16.94 39.60
N VAL A 113 65.17 -15.86 40.33
CA VAL A 113 66.13 -15.10 41.15
C VAL A 113 65.87 -15.25 42.65
N ASP A 114 65.03 -16.22 43.07
CA ASP A 114 64.58 -16.42 44.46
C ASP A 114 64.04 -15.13 45.12
N ALA A 115 63.38 -14.28 44.35
CA ALA A 115 62.67 -13.11 44.86
C ALA A 115 61.24 -13.47 45.28
N ASP A 116 60.65 -12.65 46.16
CA ASP A 116 59.25 -12.80 46.58
C ASP A 116 58.29 -12.73 45.37
N GLU A 117 57.54 -13.81 45.18
CA GLU A 117 56.61 -14.00 44.06
C GLU A 117 55.13 -13.89 44.47
N GLU A 118 54.82 -13.79 45.77
CA GLU A 118 53.44 -13.92 46.27
C GLU A 118 52.51 -12.86 45.66
N ALA A 119 52.92 -11.59 45.71
CA ALA A 119 52.16 -10.50 45.08
C ALA A 119 52.01 -10.65 43.54
N ALA A 120 53.02 -11.21 42.85
CA ALA A 120 52.93 -11.42 41.40
C ALA A 120 51.97 -12.56 41.04
N LEU A 121 51.86 -13.57 41.90
CA LEU A 121 50.91 -14.67 41.73
C LEU A 121 49.48 -14.21 41.98
N ASP A 122 49.24 -13.38 43.00
CA ASP A 122 47.92 -12.81 43.27
C ASP A 122 47.42 -11.94 42.10
N GLU A 123 48.28 -11.09 41.54
CA GLU A 123 47.96 -10.29 40.35
C GLU A 123 47.67 -11.16 39.12
N LEU A 124 48.45 -12.23 38.93
CA LEU A 124 48.23 -13.19 37.85
C LEU A 124 46.90 -13.93 38.00
N GLU A 125 46.54 -14.36 39.21
CA GLU A 125 45.28 -15.02 39.50
C GLU A 125 44.09 -14.08 39.23
N SER A 126 44.16 -12.83 39.70
CA SER A 126 43.15 -11.82 39.40
C SER A 126 42.99 -11.58 37.90
N ALA A 127 44.09 -11.42 37.17
CA ALA A 127 44.04 -11.21 35.71
C ALA A 127 43.50 -12.44 34.96
N ALA A 128 43.78 -13.66 35.44
CA ALA A 128 43.24 -14.89 34.87
C ALA A 128 41.72 -15.01 35.12
N ALA A 129 41.25 -14.59 36.30
CA ALA A 129 39.82 -14.53 36.60
C ALA A 129 39.09 -13.50 35.72
N GLU A 130 39.66 -12.30 35.56
CA GLU A 130 39.17 -11.28 34.62
C GLU A 130 39.09 -11.82 33.18
N LEU A 131 40.15 -12.50 32.72
CA LEU A 131 40.18 -13.11 31.39
C LEU A 131 39.07 -14.15 31.22
N SER A 132 38.85 -15.02 32.21
CA SER A 132 37.79 -16.03 32.16
C SER A 132 36.40 -15.39 32.07
N ALA A 133 36.16 -14.31 32.82
CA ALA A 133 34.92 -13.54 32.74
C ALA A 133 34.74 -12.89 31.35
N ALA A 134 35.80 -12.25 30.81
CA ALA A 134 35.74 -11.63 29.49
C ALA A 134 35.52 -12.63 28.36
N GLN A 135 36.12 -13.82 28.44
CA GLN A 135 35.88 -14.91 27.49
C GLN A 135 34.43 -15.38 27.52
N THR A 136 33.84 -15.44 28.71
CA THR A 136 32.42 -15.78 28.87
C THR A 136 31.53 -14.71 28.23
N GLU A 137 31.83 -13.43 28.44
CA GLU A 137 31.12 -12.31 27.81
C GLU A 137 31.26 -12.33 26.27
N ALA A 138 32.45 -12.66 25.74
CA ALA A 138 32.67 -12.79 24.31
C ALA A 138 31.78 -13.87 23.69
N ILE A 139 31.71 -15.05 24.32
CA ILE A 139 30.80 -16.13 23.89
C ILE A 139 29.34 -15.67 23.94
N ALA A 140 28.93 -14.99 25.01
CA ALA A 140 27.57 -14.48 25.14
C ALA A 140 27.23 -13.43 24.07
N ALA A 141 28.17 -12.55 23.75
CA ALA A 141 28.03 -11.54 22.70
C ALA A 141 27.90 -12.18 21.31
N GLU A 142 28.70 -13.21 21.01
CA GLU A 142 28.63 -13.95 19.75
C GLU A 142 27.26 -14.64 19.59
N GLN A 143 26.81 -15.36 20.63
CA GLN A 143 25.49 -15.99 20.64
C GLN A 143 24.36 -14.97 20.49
N ALA A 144 24.49 -13.78 21.06
CA ALA A 144 23.52 -12.70 20.88
C ALA A 144 23.51 -12.17 19.43
N LEU A 145 24.69 -12.05 18.80
CA LEU A 145 24.80 -11.66 17.39
C LEU A 145 24.19 -12.71 16.45
N GLU A 146 24.41 -14.00 16.71
CA GLU A 146 23.80 -15.08 15.93
C GLU A 146 22.27 -15.05 15.99
N ARG A 147 21.72 -14.89 17.20
CA ARG A 147 20.26 -14.72 17.40
C ARG A 147 19.74 -13.50 16.65
N ALA A 148 20.40 -12.35 16.77
CA ALA A 148 20.02 -11.15 16.05
C ALA A 148 20.09 -11.34 14.52
N ARG A 149 21.08 -12.07 13.99
CA ARG A 149 21.17 -12.41 12.55
C ARG A 149 19.99 -13.27 12.10
N ALA A 150 19.63 -14.28 12.88
CA ALA A 150 18.49 -15.14 12.57
C ALA A 150 17.17 -14.36 12.59
N GLU A 151 16.97 -13.50 13.58
CA GLU A 151 15.79 -12.61 13.65
C GLU A 151 15.74 -11.63 12.49
N ALA A 152 16.86 -11.00 12.13
CA ALA A 152 16.94 -10.10 11.00
C ALA A 152 16.65 -10.80 9.67
N ALA A 153 17.04 -12.07 9.54
CA ALA A 153 16.69 -12.91 8.38
C ALA A 153 15.19 -13.17 8.31
N ARG A 154 14.58 -13.61 9.41
CA ARG A 154 13.11 -13.81 9.50
C ARG A 154 12.35 -12.53 9.19
N ALA A 155 12.77 -11.39 9.75
CA ALA A 155 12.15 -10.09 9.48
C ALA A 155 12.27 -9.69 8.00
N ARG A 156 13.37 -10.03 7.32
CA ARG A 156 13.53 -9.80 5.88
C ARG A 156 12.58 -10.68 5.05
N ASP A 157 12.48 -11.96 5.40
CA ASP A 157 11.60 -12.89 4.69
C ASP A 157 10.13 -12.50 4.87
N GLU A 158 9.76 -12.02 6.06
CA GLU A 158 8.43 -11.51 6.34
C GLU A 158 8.13 -10.23 5.53
N ARG A 159 9.07 -9.29 5.43
CA ARG A 159 8.93 -8.13 4.51
C ARG A 159 8.72 -8.58 3.07
N ARG A 160 9.48 -9.58 2.61
CA ARG A 160 9.34 -10.12 1.25
C ARG A 160 7.97 -10.78 1.06
N ARG A 161 7.47 -11.53 2.05
CA ARG A 161 6.12 -12.11 2.03
C ARG A 161 5.06 -11.02 1.95
N ARG A 162 5.14 -9.99 2.80
CA ARG A 162 4.23 -8.84 2.77
C ARG A 162 4.19 -8.15 1.41
N LEU A 163 5.33 -7.91 0.78
CA LEU A 163 5.39 -7.31 -0.56
C LEU A 163 4.67 -8.17 -1.61
N ARG A 164 4.96 -9.48 -1.64
CA ARG A 164 4.31 -10.43 -2.57
C ARG A 164 2.78 -10.47 -2.38
N LEU A 165 2.31 -10.49 -1.13
CA LEU A 165 0.88 -10.47 -0.83
C LEU A 165 0.22 -9.15 -1.24
N ARG A 166 0.88 -8.01 -1.05
CA ARG A 166 0.36 -6.70 -1.53
C ARG A 166 0.21 -6.65 -3.05
N ASP A 167 1.18 -7.20 -3.78
CA ASP A 167 1.11 -7.28 -5.24
C ASP A 167 0.01 -8.23 -5.70
N ARG A 168 -0.10 -9.39 -5.05
CA ARG A 168 -1.21 -10.33 -5.29
C ARG A 168 -2.56 -9.66 -5.03
N LEU A 169 -2.72 -8.96 -3.90
CA LEU A 169 -3.94 -8.22 -3.55
C LEU A 169 -4.29 -7.20 -4.64
N ARG A 170 -3.32 -6.42 -5.11
CA ARG A 170 -3.52 -5.45 -6.19
C ARG A 170 -4.04 -6.13 -7.46
N ASN A 171 -3.43 -7.25 -7.85
CA ASN A 171 -3.84 -8.02 -9.02
C ASN A 171 -5.26 -8.57 -8.85
N ARG A 172 -5.59 -9.19 -7.70
CA ARG A 172 -6.93 -9.71 -7.43
C ARG A 172 -7.99 -8.62 -7.38
N ARG A 173 -7.68 -7.44 -6.85
CA ARG A 173 -8.58 -6.28 -6.91
C ARG A 173 -8.78 -5.78 -8.34
N ARG A 174 -7.78 -5.91 -9.23
CA ARG A 174 -7.93 -5.61 -10.66
C ARG A 174 -8.83 -6.66 -11.33
N ASP A 175 -8.62 -7.94 -11.06
CA ASP A 175 -9.45 -9.04 -11.57
C ASP A 175 -10.90 -8.89 -11.13
N ALA A 176 -11.14 -8.62 -9.84
CA ALA A 176 -12.48 -8.39 -9.31
C ALA A 176 -13.20 -7.23 -10.00
N ARG A 177 -12.49 -6.11 -10.27
CA ARG A 177 -13.06 -4.99 -11.00
C ARG A 177 -13.42 -5.37 -12.44
N ARG A 178 -12.55 -6.13 -13.12
CA ARG A 178 -12.80 -6.63 -14.48
C ARG A 178 -14.04 -7.53 -14.52
N GLU A 179 -14.13 -8.51 -13.64
CA GLU A 179 -15.28 -9.44 -13.57
C GLU A 179 -16.59 -8.69 -13.29
N LEU A 180 -16.59 -7.80 -12.30
CA LEU A 180 -17.78 -7.02 -11.94
C LEU A 180 -18.21 -6.11 -13.08
N ALA A 181 -17.29 -5.38 -13.69
CA ALA A 181 -17.58 -4.51 -14.83
C ALA A 181 -18.12 -5.32 -16.03
N ALA A 182 -17.48 -6.44 -16.36
CA ALA A 182 -17.93 -7.32 -17.43
C ALA A 182 -19.35 -7.85 -17.20
N SER A 183 -19.69 -8.16 -15.95
CA SER A 183 -21.01 -8.69 -15.62
C SER A 183 -22.14 -7.73 -15.99
N VAL A 184 -21.94 -6.41 -15.84
CA VAL A 184 -22.97 -5.38 -16.07
C VAL A 184 -22.79 -4.65 -17.40
N TYR A 185 -21.80 -5.06 -18.21
CA TYR A 185 -21.46 -4.37 -19.44
C TYR A 185 -22.57 -4.43 -20.50
N PRO A 186 -23.29 -5.55 -20.71
CA PRO A 186 -24.44 -5.57 -21.60
C PRO A 186 -25.52 -4.55 -21.21
N GLU A 187 -25.88 -4.48 -19.92
CA GLU A 187 -26.87 -3.52 -19.41
C GLU A 187 -26.39 -2.06 -19.55
N PHE A 188 -25.08 -1.84 -19.44
CA PHE A 188 -24.47 -0.53 -19.70
C PHE A 188 -24.62 -0.11 -21.18
N ARG A 189 -24.38 -1.02 -22.13
CA ARG A 189 -24.56 -0.74 -23.57
C ARG A 189 -26.00 -0.37 -23.89
N GLU A 190 -26.96 -1.07 -23.29
CA GLU A 190 -28.39 -0.71 -23.42
C GLU A 190 -28.70 0.65 -22.78
N ALA A 191 -28.07 0.97 -21.65
CA ALA A 191 -28.26 2.26 -20.97
C ALA A 191 -27.75 3.45 -21.81
N LEU A 192 -26.67 3.26 -22.60
CA LEU A 192 -26.14 4.29 -23.50
C LEU A 192 -27.19 4.78 -24.52
N ALA A 193 -28.10 3.93 -24.98
CA ALA A 193 -29.16 4.30 -25.93
C ALA A 193 -30.18 5.31 -25.34
N VAL A 194 -30.23 5.44 -24.01
CA VAL A 194 -31.25 6.21 -23.31
C VAL A 194 -30.69 7.48 -22.69
N VAL A 195 -29.41 7.49 -22.32
CA VAL A 195 -28.80 8.65 -21.65
C VAL A 195 -28.44 9.75 -22.66
N PRO A 196 -28.47 11.03 -22.25
CA PRO A 196 -28.06 12.14 -23.10
C PRO A 196 -26.59 12.01 -23.50
N GLY A 197 -26.29 12.21 -24.78
CA GLY A 197 -24.93 12.09 -25.32
C GLY A 197 -24.41 10.65 -25.42
N GLY A 198 -25.23 9.65 -25.06
CA GLY A 198 -24.84 8.24 -25.13
C GLY A 198 -24.92 7.70 -26.55
N ASP A 199 -23.97 6.82 -26.86
CA ASP A 199 -23.86 6.15 -28.15
C ASP A 199 -23.50 4.67 -27.94
N PRO A 200 -24.45 3.73 -28.14
CA PRO A 200 -24.20 2.30 -28.01
C PRO A 200 -23.17 1.73 -28.99
N ASP A 201 -22.99 2.37 -30.15
CA ASP A 201 -22.06 1.91 -31.20
C ASP A 201 -20.62 2.31 -30.87
N ALA A 202 -20.43 3.37 -30.07
CA ALA A 202 -19.13 3.76 -29.50
C ALA A 202 -18.71 2.89 -28.30
N ALA A 203 -19.54 1.94 -27.87
CA ALA A 203 -19.17 0.97 -26.86
C ALA A 203 -18.37 -0.17 -27.49
N GLY A 204 -17.07 -0.25 -27.15
CA GLY A 204 -16.19 -1.30 -27.65
C GLY A 204 -16.48 -2.67 -27.02
N ASP A 205 -15.57 -3.62 -27.22
CA ASP A 205 -15.75 -4.99 -26.72
C ASP A 205 -15.30 -5.20 -25.26
N ASP A 206 -14.54 -4.25 -24.69
CA ASP A 206 -14.08 -4.30 -23.30
C ASP A 206 -14.87 -3.34 -22.40
N PRO A 207 -15.19 -3.71 -21.14
CA PRO A 207 -15.90 -2.85 -20.19
C PRO A 207 -15.22 -1.51 -19.81
N GLY A 208 -14.02 -1.24 -20.31
CA GLY A 208 -13.37 0.07 -20.23
C GLY A 208 -13.20 0.79 -21.56
N ALA A 209 -13.62 0.18 -22.67
CA ALA A 209 -13.52 0.75 -24.01
C ALA A 209 -14.83 1.46 -24.35
N TYR A 210 -14.83 2.78 -24.18
CA TYR A 210 -15.90 3.65 -24.64
C TYR A 210 -15.29 4.93 -25.20
N ASP A 211 -15.48 5.16 -26.49
CA ASP A 211 -14.86 6.26 -27.22
C ASP A 211 -15.79 7.47 -27.38
N GLY A 212 -16.97 7.44 -26.75
CA GLY A 212 -17.94 8.54 -26.72
C GLY A 212 -17.77 9.48 -25.52
N ASP A 213 -18.83 10.22 -25.18
CA ASP A 213 -18.82 11.22 -24.11
C ASP A 213 -18.67 10.60 -22.69
N PRO A 214 -17.58 10.88 -21.95
CA PRO A 214 -17.38 10.37 -20.60
C PRO A 214 -18.52 10.68 -19.61
N ILE A 215 -19.24 11.79 -19.81
CA ILE A 215 -20.41 12.15 -19.00
C ILE A 215 -21.55 11.18 -19.29
N ALA A 216 -21.81 10.87 -20.56
CA ALA A 216 -22.82 9.89 -20.95
C ALA A 216 -22.51 8.50 -20.39
N ALA A 217 -21.24 8.08 -20.45
CA ALA A 217 -20.80 6.83 -19.84
C ALA A 217 -21.08 6.79 -18.33
N SER A 218 -20.82 7.90 -17.63
CA SER A 218 -21.06 7.98 -16.20
C SER A 218 -22.56 7.97 -15.84
N LEU A 219 -23.39 8.64 -16.65
CA LEU A 219 -24.86 8.60 -16.50
C LEU A 219 -25.41 7.19 -16.77
N ALA A 220 -24.88 6.48 -17.77
CA ALA A 220 -25.26 5.10 -18.07
C ALA A 220 -24.85 4.15 -16.94
N ALA A 221 -23.66 4.31 -16.36
CA ALA A 221 -23.21 3.53 -15.20
C ALA A 221 -24.14 3.74 -13.99
N VAL A 222 -24.56 4.98 -13.71
CA VAL A 222 -25.55 5.29 -12.67
C VAL A 222 -26.90 4.64 -12.97
N ARG A 223 -27.35 4.66 -14.24
CA ARG A 223 -28.62 4.03 -14.64
C ARG A 223 -28.66 2.53 -14.41
N VAL A 224 -27.53 1.85 -14.57
CA VAL A 224 -27.39 0.41 -14.32
C VAL A 224 -27.37 0.10 -12.82
N ALA A 225 -26.86 1.03 -12.00
CA ALA A 225 -26.70 0.87 -10.57
C ALA A 225 -28.05 0.83 -9.82
N ALA A 226 -28.05 0.15 -8.68
CA ALA A 226 -29.12 0.17 -7.69
C ALA A 226 -28.67 1.00 -6.48
N LEU A 227 -28.69 2.32 -6.62
CA LEU A 227 -28.26 3.24 -5.55
C LEU A 227 -29.45 3.61 -4.65
N ASP A 228 -29.29 3.36 -3.35
CA ASP A 228 -30.25 3.79 -2.31
C ASP A 228 -30.05 5.26 -1.90
N GLY A 229 -28.87 5.81 -2.21
CA GLY A 229 -28.46 7.18 -1.88
C GLY A 229 -28.76 8.18 -2.99
N ALA A 230 -28.73 9.46 -2.62
CA ALA A 230 -28.97 10.53 -3.58
C ALA A 230 -27.85 10.67 -4.60
N VAL A 231 -28.18 10.79 -5.89
CA VAL A 231 -27.20 11.06 -6.95
C VAL A 231 -27.06 12.57 -7.14
N GLU A 232 -25.86 13.10 -6.93
CA GLU A 232 -25.56 14.52 -7.11
C GLU A 232 -25.01 14.79 -8.52
N LEU A 233 -25.73 15.56 -9.33
CA LEU A 233 -25.29 16.01 -10.65
C LEU A 233 -24.75 17.44 -10.55
N ARG A 234 -23.56 17.67 -11.13
CA ARG A 234 -22.89 18.98 -11.17
C ARG A 234 -22.44 19.31 -12.59
N GLY A 235 -22.25 20.60 -12.86
CA GLY A 235 -21.58 21.09 -14.08
C GLY A 235 -22.15 20.49 -15.36
N GLU A 236 -21.29 19.85 -16.16
CA GLU A 236 -21.64 19.21 -17.44
C GLU A 236 -22.69 18.11 -17.29
N ALA A 237 -22.62 17.28 -16.24
CA ALA A 237 -23.60 16.22 -16.00
C ALA A 237 -25.01 16.80 -15.71
N ALA A 238 -25.07 17.91 -14.98
CA ALA A 238 -26.33 18.62 -14.73
C ALA A 238 -26.89 19.22 -16.03
N ARG A 239 -26.04 19.91 -16.81
CA ARG A 239 -26.41 20.52 -18.09
C ARG A 239 -26.91 19.50 -19.11
N ALA A 240 -26.25 18.34 -19.23
CA ALA A 240 -26.63 17.27 -20.14
C ALA A 240 -28.03 16.70 -19.81
N VAL A 241 -28.33 16.49 -18.53
CA VAL A 241 -29.65 16.02 -18.09
C VAL A 241 -30.72 17.09 -18.31
N GLU A 242 -30.44 18.35 -18.00
CA GLU A 242 -31.38 19.47 -18.21
C GLU A 242 -31.71 19.66 -19.70
N ALA A 243 -30.70 19.66 -20.58
CA ALA A 243 -30.86 19.81 -22.02
C ALA A 243 -31.71 18.68 -22.65
N SER A 244 -31.67 17.47 -22.06
CA SER A 244 -32.46 16.34 -22.55
C SER A 244 -33.97 16.50 -22.37
N LYS A 245 -34.41 17.43 -21.51
CA LYS A 245 -35.81 17.64 -21.09
C LYS A 245 -36.50 16.38 -20.52
N ARG A 246 -35.75 15.31 -20.24
CA ARG A 246 -36.26 14.07 -19.64
C ARG A 246 -36.26 14.17 -18.11
N ASN A 247 -37.18 13.46 -17.47
CA ASN A 247 -37.19 13.38 -16.01
C ASN A 247 -35.93 12.65 -15.51
N ALA A 248 -35.10 13.32 -14.71
CA ALA A 248 -33.82 12.81 -14.23
C ALA A 248 -33.93 11.49 -13.45
N ARG A 249 -35.00 11.29 -12.67
CA ARG A 249 -35.23 10.02 -11.94
C ARG A 249 -35.54 8.88 -12.88
N ALA A 250 -36.39 9.10 -13.89
CA ALA A 250 -36.69 8.10 -14.90
C ALA A 250 -35.48 7.77 -15.79
N LEU A 251 -34.64 8.78 -16.06
CA LEU A 251 -33.41 8.65 -16.85
C LEU A 251 -32.33 7.88 -16.10
N LEU A 252 -32.16 8.11 -14.79
CA LEU A 252 -31.09 7.48 -14.02
C LEU A 252 -31.54 6.27 -13.19
N ARG A 253 -32.84 5.97 -13.14
CA ARG A 253 -33.40 4.89 -12.30
C ARG A 253 -32.91 4.95 -10.83
N ALA A 254 -32.52 6.14 -10.36
CA ALA A 254 -31.95 6.38 -9.05
C ALA A 254 -32.85 7.33 -8.24
N SER A 255 -32.93 7.13 -6.93
CA SER A 255 -33.78 7.94 -6.07
C SER A 255 -33.07 8.28 -4.74
N PRO A 256 -32.96 9.57 -4.34
CA PRO A 256 -33.33 10.81 -5.05
C PRO A 256 -32.18 11.45 -5.87
N VAL A 257 -32.44 12.03 -7.05
CA VAL A 257 -31.44 12.82 -7.81
C VAL A 257 -31.43 14.28 -7.33
N ARG A 258 -30.25 14.83 -7.03
CA ARG A 258 -30.00 16.24 -6.66
C ARG A 258 -29.20 16.92 -7.77
N VAL A 259 -29.74 17.96 -8.36
CA VAL A 259 -29.02 18.77 -9.37
C VAL A 259 -28.48 20.02 -8.67
N ARG A 260 -27.15 20.18 -8.66
CA ARG A 260 -26.51 21.45 -8.30
C ARG A 260 -26.10 22.13 -9.59
N GLY A 261 -26.90 23.10 -10.02
CA GLY A 261 -26.43 24.13 -10.93
C GLY A 261 -25.31 24.92 -10.24
N GLU A 262 -24.32 25.35 -11.00
CA GLU A 262 -23.40 26.38 -10.53
C GLU A 262 -24.24 27.62 -10.19
N SER A 263 -24.59 27.79 -8.91
CA SER A 263 -24.85 29.12 -8.41
C SER A 263 -23.51 29.82 -8.52
N LEU A 264 -23.31 30.57 -9.60
CA LEU A 264 -22.35 31.65 -9.64
C LEU A 264 -22.47 32.36 -8.29
N ALA A 265 -21.42 32.26 -7.50
CA ALA A 265 -21.35 32.94 -6.23
C ALA A 265 -21.68 34.39 -6.48
N SER A 266 -22.68 34.87 -5.75
CA SER A 266 -22.97 36.28 -5.55
C SER A 266 -21.66 37.04 -5.36
N VAL A 267 -21.25 37.80 -6.37
CA VAL A 267 -20.37 38.95 -6.17
C VAL A 267 -21.24 39.97 -5.44
N GLY A 268 -21.22 39.89 -4.12
CA GLY A 268 -21.92 40.80 -3.23
C GLY A 268 -21.01 41.12 -2.05
N ALA A 269 -20.57 42.39 -2.00
CA ALA A 269 -19.95 43.16 -0.91
C ALA A 269 -18.65 43.79 -1.43
N GLY A 270 -18.53 45.11 -1.59
CA GLY A 270 -19.03 46.15 -0.71
C GLY A 270 -17.80 46.93 -0.21
N ARG A 271 -17.56 48.10 -0.80
CA ARG A 271 -16.82 49.19 -0.15
C ARG A 271 -17.54 50.48 -0.47
N SER A 272 -18.44 50.84 0.43
CA SER A 272 -18.74 52.22 0.78
C SER A 272 -17.60 52.79 1.63
N ASP A 273 -17.66 54.11 1.81
CA ASP A 273 -16.84 55.01 2.63
C ASP A 273 -15.58 55.49 1.91
N GLY A 274 -15.32 56.78 1.69
CA GLY A 274 -15.89 57.99 2.27
C GLY A 274 -14.75 58.99 2.46
N HIS A 275 -14.67 60.00 1.59
CA HIS A 275 -14.25 61.40 1.82
C HIS A 275 -14.04 62.14 0.50
#